data_AF-A0A517R3F5-F1
#
_entry.id   AF-A0A517R3F5-F1
#
_cell.length_a   1.000
_cell.length_b   1.000
_cell.length_c   1.000
_cell.angle_alpha   90.00
_cell.angle_beta   90.00
_cell.angle_gamma   90.00
#
_symmetry.space_group_name_H-M   'P 1'
#
loop_
_entity.id
_entity.type
_entity.pdbx_description
1 polymer ?
#
loop_
_entity_poly.entity_id
_entity_poly.type
_entity_poly.pdbx_seq_one_letter_code
_entity_poly.pdbx_strand_id
1 'polypeptide(L)'
;MLREIADDPGHPDRSSVLPEPDELERKQTSGEQYAWKVHRDLLLKRFPVEDTTRRRRPGDSSKKGSRDEADVLRSQLQGKDQYVSFLEEQVRTKDGQLAEMNERLRESHVLIKDLQQKSAGALPSPSENNSRHKPFWRRPIRLFGRG
;
A
#
# COMPACT_ATOMS: atom_id res chain seq x y z
N MET A 1 -14.13 25.10 -16.34
CA MET A 1 -15.56 25.04 -16.01
C MET A 1 -15.86 24.95 -14.51
N LEU A 2 -15.79 23.78 -13.84
CA LEU A 2 -16.15 23.72 -12.41
C LEU A 2 -15.22 24.54 -11.50
N ARG A 3 -13.93 24.66 -11.87
CA ARG A 3 -12.98 25.54 -11.20
C ARG A 3 -13.33 27.02 -11.36
N GLU A 4 -13.68 27.47 -12.56
CA GLU A 4 -14.11 28.86 -12.80
C GLU A 4 -15.33 29.27 -11.96
N ILE A 5 -16.31 28.37 -11.82
CA ILE A 5 -17.49 28.61 -10.98
C ILE A 5 -17.13 28.60 -9.48
N ALA A 6 -16.13 27.81 -9.09
CA ALA A 6 -15.71 27.68 -7.69
C ALA A 6 -14.78 28.83 -7.24
N ASP A 7 -13.97 29.34 -8.16
CA ASP A 7 -13.00 30.43 -7.95
C ASP A 7 -13.68 31.81 -7.96
N ASP A 8 -14.85 31.96 -8.59
CA ASP A 8 -15.66 33.19 -8.55
C ASP A 8 -16.80 33.07 -7.51
N PRO A 9 -16.68 33.69 -6.33
CA PRO A 9 -17.70 33.64 -5.30
C PRO A 9 -19.00 34.36 -5.69
N GLY A 10 -18.99 35.22 -6.72
CA GLY A 10 -20.16 35.92 -7.25
C GLY A 10 -20.91 35.16 -8.34
N HIS A 11 -20.46 33.96 -8.73
CA HIS A 11 -21.05 33.25 -9.86
C HIS A 11 -22.51 32.85 -9.58
N PRO A 12 -23.48 33.12 -10.49
CA PRO A 12 -24.91 32.82 -10.26
C PRO A 12 -25.18 31.34 -10.00
N ASP A 13 -24.31 30.47 -10.51
CA ASP A 13 -24.39 29.03 -10.31
C ASP A 13 -23.45 28.49 -9.21
N ARG A 14 -22.84 29.37 -8.38
CA ARG A 14 -21.91 29.01 -7.29
C ARG A 14 -22.56 28.13 -6.23
N SER A 15 -23.82 28.41 -5.92
CA SER A 15 -24.65 27.64 -4.98
C SER A 15 -24.94 26.22 -5.44
N SER A 16 -24.72 25.94 -6.74
CA SER A 16 -24.95 24.63 -7.34
C SER A 16 -23.70 23.74 -7.35
N VAL A 17 -22.57 24.20 -6.82
CA VAL A 17 -21.30 23.45 -6.81
C VAL A 17 -20.74 23.40 -5.39
N LEU A 18 -20.49 22.20 -4.88
CA LEU A 18 -19.76 21.95 -3.64
C LEU A 18 -18.35 21.42 -3.98
N PRO A 19 -17.32 21.71 -3.18
CA PRO A 19 -17.35 22.42 -1.88
C PRO A 19 -17.63 23.94 -1.98
N GLU A 20 -18.09 24.56 -0.89
CA GLU A 20 -18.19 26.03 -0.75
C GLU A 20 -16.80 26.69 -0.79
N PRO A 21 -16.67 28.00 -1.09
CA PRO A 21 -15.37 28.61 -1.38
C PRO A 21 -14.46 28.53 -0.14
N ASP A 22 -15.02 28.83 1.02
CA ASP A 22 -14.33 28.74 2.31
C ASP A 22 -13.90 27.30 2.65
N GLU A 23 -14.70 26.30 2.27
CA GLU A 23 -14.35 24.89 2.45
C GLU A 23 -13.28 24.44 1.46
N LEU A 24 -13.32 24.97 0.23
CA LEU A 24 -12.37 24.68 -0.82
C LEU A 24 -10.99 25.22 -0.46
N GLU A 25 -10.90 26.46 0.02
CA GLU A 25 -9.64 27.07 0.48
C GLU A 25 -9.05 26.30 1.67
N ARG A 26 -9.91 25.88 2.62
CA ARG A 26 -9.48 25.04 3.74
C ARG A 26 -8.92 23.70 3.28
N LYS A 27 -9.60 23.02 2.36
CA LYS A 27 -9.18 21.71 1.84
C LYS A 27 -7.95 21.80 0.94
N GLN A 28 -7.80 22.88 0.18
CA GLN A 28 -6.58 23.15 -0.58
C GLN A 28 -5.39 23.41 0.33
N THR A 29 -5.58 24.19 1.41
CA THR A 29 -4.52 24.50 2.38
C THR A 29 -4.13 23.29 3.22
N SER A 30 -5.09 22.41 3.55
CA SER A 30 -4.82 21.17 4.29
C SER A 30 -4.30 20.01 3.41
N GLY A 31 -4.34 20.15 2.08
CA GLY A 31 -3.97 19.10 1.15
C GLY A 31 -4.94 17.91 1.14
N GLU A 32 -6.14 18.08 1.70
CA GLU A 32 -7.15 17.03 1.75
C GLU A 32 -7.78 16.80 0.37
N GLN A 33 -8.02 15.54 0.04
CA GLN A 33 -8.74 15.18 -1.17
C GLN A 33 -10.21 15.61 -1.05
N TYR A 34 -10.73 16.28 -2.07
CA TYR A 34 -12.13 16.67 -2.14
C TYR A 34 -12.76 16.24 -3.46
N ALA A 35 -14.04 15.88 -3.39
CA ALA A 35 -14.85 15.54 -4.55
C ALA A 35 -15.79 16.70 -4.87
N TRP A 36 -15.86 17.07 -6.15
CA TRP A 36 -16.82 18.05 -6.64
C TRP A 36 -18.22 17.43 -6.65
N LYS A 37 -19.17 18.06 -5.96
CA LYS A 37 -20.60 17.71 -6.11
C LYS A 37 -21.28 18.83 -6.87
N VAL A 38 -21.96 18.48 -7.94
CA VAL A 38 -22.62 19.43 -8.84
C VAL A 38 -24.11 19.15 -8.82
N HIS A 39 -24.91 20.17 -8.55
CA HIS A 39 -26.37 20.06 -8.59
C HIS A 39 -26.83 19.74 -10.02
N ARG A 40 -27.84 18.85 -10.09
CA ARG A 40 -28.38 18.33 -11.34
C ARG A 40 -28.89 19.44 -12.27
N ASP A 41 -29.41 20.53 -11.71
CA ASP A 41 -29.96 21.64 -12.49
C ASP A 41 -28.88 22.41 -13.27
N LEU A 42 -27.67 22.54 -12.71
CA LEU A 42 -26.51 23.07 -13.43
C LEU A 42 -26.16 22.20 -14.63
N LEU A 43 -26.16 20.88 -14.43
CA LEU A 43 -25.85 19.91 -15.47
C LEU A 43 -26.89 19.96 -16.59
N LEU A 44 -28.18 20.04 -16.25
CA LEU A 44 -29.26 20.11 -17.23
C LEU A 44 -29.27 21.44 -18.01
N LYS A 45 -28.91 22.55 -17.37
CA LYS A 45 -28.82 23.87 -18.01
C LYS A 45 -27.67 23.94 -19.02
N ARG A 46 -26.53 23.28 -18.74
CA ARG A 46 -25.35 23.30 -19.62
C ARG A 46 -25.32 22.17 -20.64
N PHE A 47 -25.81 21.00 -20.24
CA PHE A 47 -25.96 19.82 -21.06
C PHE A 47 -27.44 19.48 -21.13
N PRO A 48 -28.21 20.20 -21.97
CA PRO A 48 -29.60 19.86 -22.17
C PRO A 48 -29.64 18.41 -22.65
N VAL A 49 -30.22 17.54 -21.83
CA VAL A 49 -30.51 16.17 -22.23
C VAL A 49 -31.59 16.31 -23.29
N GLU A 50 -31.24 16.07 -24.55
CA GLU A 50 -32.23 15.88 -25.61
C GLU A 50 -33.24 14.84 -25.09
N ASP A 51 -34.48 15.28 -24.87
CA ASP A 51 -35.57 14.44 -24.41
C ASP A 51 -35.76 13.28 -25.41
N THR A 52 -35.16 12.14 -25.10
CA THR A 52 -35.41 10.86 -25.81
C THR A 52 -36.85 10.36 -25.62
N THR A 53 -37.68 11.11 -24.91
CA THR A 53 -39.12 10.85 -24.68
C THR A 53 -40.02 11.34 -25.81
N ARG A 54 -39.49 11.92 -26.90
CA ARG A 54 -40.29 12.05 -28.14
C ARG A 54 -40.61 10.67 -28.70
N ARG A 55 -41.81 10.18 -28.38
CA ARG A 55 -42.59 9.10 -29.03
C ARG A 55 -41.87 8.47 -30.23
N ARG A 56 -41.01 7.49 -29.98
CA ARG A 56 -40.44 6.67 -31.05
C ARG A 56 -41.53 5.76 -31.60
N ARG A 57 -41.84 5.90 -32.89
CA ARG A 57 -42.57 4.87 -33.65
C ARG A 57 -41.78 3.55 -33.53
N PRO A 58 -42.43 2.41 -33.26
CA PRO A 58 -41.74 1.13 -33.16
C PRO A 58 -41.33 0.70 -34.57
N GLY A 59 -40.03 0.75 -34.88
CA GLY A 59 -39.57 0.25 -36.17
C GLY A 59 -38.09 0.39 -36.49
N ASP A 60 -37.46 1.55 -36.25
CA ASP A 60 -36.32 1.89 -37.15
C ASP A 60 -35.04 2.47 -36.52
N SER A 61 -34.78 2.28 -35.22
CA SER A 61 -33.50 2.81 -34.67
C SER A 61 -32.85 2.02 -33.54
N SER A 62 -33.34 0.81 -33.20
CA SER A 62 -32.85 0.08 -32.01
C SER A 62 -31.58 -0.75 -32.24
N LYS A 63 -31.15 -0.98 -33.48
CA LYS A 63 -30.00 -1.86 -33.76
C LYS A 63 -28.63 -1.17 -33.70
N LYS A 64 -28.58 0.17 -33.85
CA LYS A 64 -27.31 0.91 -33.88
C LYS A 64 -26.76 1.16 -32.47
N GLY A 65 -27.60 1.69 -31.57
CA GLY A 65 -27.20 1.95 -30.17
C GLY A 65 -26.80 0.70 -29.38
N SER A 66 -27.52 -0.41 -29.57
CA SER A 66 -27.18 -1.69 -28.91
C SER A 66 -25.87 -2.30 -29.42
N ARG A 67 -25.50 -2.04 -30.67
CA ARG A 67 -24.22 -2.50 -31.24
C ARG A 67 -23.06 -1.67 -30.73
N ASP A 68 -23.22 -0.35 -30.69
CA ASP A 68 -22.20 0.57 -30.18
C ASP A 68 -21.93 0.32 -28.67
N GLU A 69 -22.98 0.06 -27.88
CA GLU A 69 -22.84 -0.35 -26.47
C GLU A 69 -22.15 -1.71 -26.31
N ALA A 70 -22.50 -2.69 -27.16
CA ALA A 70 -21.85 -4.00 -27.14
C ALA A 70 -20.37 -3.91 -27.51
N ASP A 71 -20.01 -3.05 -28.46
CA ASP A 71 -18.63 -2.83 -28.87
C ASP A 71 -17.83 -2.14 -27.75
N VAL A 72 -18.40 -1.15 -27.05
CA VAL A 72 -17.78 -0.53 -25.87
C VAL A 72 -17.56 -1.54 -24.74
N LEU A 73 -18.57 -2.36 -24.44
CA LEU A 73 -18.47 -3.40 -23.41
C LEU A 73 -17.41 -4.45 -23.77
N ARG A 74 -17.29 -4.83 -25.06
CA ARG A 74 -16.24 -5.73 -25.53
C ARG A 74 -14.85 -5.11 -25.38
N SER A 75 -14.67 -3.85 -25.74
CA SER A 75 -13.38 -3.16 -25.54
C SER A 75 -13.00 -3.06 -24.06
N GLN A 76 -13.98 -2.79 -23.19
CA GLN A 76 -13.74 -2.77 -21.74
C GLN A 76 -13.39 -4.16 -21.19
N LEU A 77 -14.04 -5.22 -21.68
CA LEU A 77 -13.74 -6.59 -21.28
C LEU A 77 -12.32 -6.97 -21.72
N GLN A 78 -11.98 -6.71 -22.98
CA GLN A 78 -10.64 -6.98 -23.50
C GLN A 78 -9.55 -6.22 -22.73
N GLY A 79 -9.79 -4.95 -22.38
CA GLY A 79 -8.87 -4.18 -21.55
C GLY A 79 -8.71 -4.75 -20.13
N LYS A 80 -9.81 -5.25 -19.54
CA LYS A 80 -9.76 -5.94 -18.24
C LYS A 80 -9.03 -7.27 -18.32
N ASP A 81 -9.26 -8.06 -19.36
CA ASP A 81 -8.58 -9.34 -19.55
C ASP A 81 -7.06 -9.14 -19.69
N GLN A 82 -6.62 -8.13 -20.44
CA GLN A 82 -5.21 -7.76 -20.54
C GLN A 82 -4.63 -7.36 -19.18
N TYR A 83 -5.38 -6.59 -18.39
CA TYR A 83 -4.95 -6.18 -17.05
C TYR A 83 -4.86 -7.37 -16.09
N VAL A 84 -5.80 -8.32 -16.17
CA VAL A 84 -5.76 -9.56 -15.38
C VAL A 84 -4.53 -10.39 -15.75
N SER A 85 -4.26 -10.60 -17.04
CA SER A 85 -3.07 -11.33 -17.48
C SER A 85 -1.77 -10.68 -17.00
N PHE A 86 -1.69 -9.35 -17.02
CA PHE A 86 -0.54 -8.62 -16.47
C PHE A 86 -0.37 -8.85 -14.96
N LEU A 87 -1.46 -8.83 -14.20
CA LEU A 87 -1.43 -9.10 -12.76
C LEU A 87 -1.04 -10.55 -12.46
N GLU A 88 -1.54 -11.51 -13.22
CA GLU A 88 -1.16 -12.93 -13.11
C GLU A 88 0.34 -13.13 -13.34
N GLU A 89 0.91 -12.47 -14.36
CA GLU A 89 2.35 -12.50 -14.62
C GLU A 89 3.15 -11.91 -13.45
N GLN A 90 2.72 -10.76 -12.92
CA GLN A 90 3.36 -10.16 -11.74
C GLN A 90 3.32 -11.08 -10.52
N VAL A 91 2.18 -11.72 -10.26
CA VAL A 91 2.03 -12.68 -9.14
C VAL A 91 3.00 -13.83 -9.34
N ARG A 92 3.06 -14.40 -10.55
CA ARG A 92 3.97 -15.51 -10.86
C ARG A 92 5.44 -15.12 -10.68
N THR A 93 5.84 -13.91 -11.08
CA THR A 93 7.20 -13.41 -10.84
C THR A 93 7.50 -13.28 -9.35
N LYS A 94 6.57 -12.70 -8.58
CA LYS A 94 6.73 -12.54 -7.12
C LYS A 94 6.77 -13.88 -6.40
N ASP A 95 5.96 -14.85 -6.80
CA ASP A 95 5.97 -16.20 -6.24
C ASP A 95 7.32 -16.89 -6.49
N GLY A 96 7.90 -16.70 -7.68
CA GLY A 96 9.26 -17.16 -7.99
C GLY A 96 10.32 -16.52 -7.09
N GLN A 97 10.24 -15.20 -6.87
CA GLN A 97 11.15 -14.49 -5.98
C GLN A 97 11.01 -14.95 -4.52
N LEU A 98 9.77 -15.18 -4.05
CA LEU A 98 9.51 -15.71 -2.72
C LEU A 98 10.08 -17.12 -2.55
N ALA A 99 9.94 -17.99 -3.57
CA ALA A 99 10.51 -19.32 -3.54
C ALA A 99 12.04 -19.28 -3.46
N GLU A 100 12.71 -18.44 -4.26
CA GLU A 100 14.16 -18.26 -4.20
C GLU A 100 14.61 -17.73 -2.83
N MET A 101 13.93 -16.72 -2.30
CA MET A 101 14.25 -16.16 -0.98
C MET A 101 14.07 -17.21 0.12
N ASN A 102 13.02 -18.02 0.05
CA ASN A 102 12.77 -19.07 1.03
C ASN A 102 13.86 -20.15 1.00
N GLU A 103 14.37 -20.49 -0.19
CA GLU A 103 15.48 -21.43 -0.31
C GLU A 103 16.78 -20.87 0.28
N ARG A 104 17.13 -19.61 -0.03
CA ARG A 104 18.27 -18.92 0.59
C ARG A 104 18.15 -18.86 2.12
N LEU A 105 16.95 -18.65 2.64
CA LEU A 105 16.70 -18.67 4.09
C LEU A 105 16.93 -20.07 4.67
N ARG A 106 16.48 -21.14 3.99
CA ARG A 106 16.76 -22.51 4.45
C ARG A 106 18.25 -22.80 4.47
N GLU A 107 18.97 -22.44 3.41
CA GLU A 107 20.43 -22.57 3.34
C GLU A 107 21.11 -21.83 4.49
N SER A 108 20.68 -20.59 4.75
CA SER A 108 21.18 -19.79 5.87
C SER A 108 20.93 -20.47 7.22
N HIS A 109 19.73 -21.02 7.45
CA HIS A 109 19.42 -21.75 8.69
C HIS A 109 20.30 -22.99 8.87
N VAL A 110 20.58 -23.73 7.79
CA VAL A 110 21.48 -24.90 7.83
C VAL A 110 22.90 -24.47 8.22
N LEU A 111 23.42 -23.41 7.61
CA LEU A 111 24.74 -22.87 7.93
C LEU A 111 24.84 -22.38 9.38
N ILE A 112 23.82 -21.66 9.86
CA ILE A 112 23.76 -21.20 11.25
C ILE A 112 23.77 -22.40 12.21
N LYS A 113 22.99 -23.44 11.92
CA LYS A 113 22.96 -24.66 12.72
C LYS A 113 24.32 -25.37 12.75
N ASP A 114 25.02 -25.45 11.62
CA ASP A 114 26.37 -26.02 11.54
C ASP A 114 27.39 -25.20 12.36
N LEU A 115 27.33 -23.87 12.28
CA LEU A 115 28.19 -22.98 13.08
C LEU A 115 27.88 -23.10 14.59
N GLN A 116 26.61 -23.21 14.96
CA GLN A 116 26.20 -23.45 16.34
C GLN A 116 26.72 -24.80 16.85
N GLN A 117 26.66 -25.86 16.05
CA GLN A 117 27.19 -27.16 16.42
C GLN A 117 28.70 -27.14 16.60
N LYS A 118 29.44 -26.48 15.70
CA LYS A 118 30.90 -26.31 15.80
C LYS A 118 31.31 -25.49 17.01
N SER A 119 30.60 -24.40 17.32
CA SER A 119 30.88 -23.57 18.50
C SER A 119 30.48 -24.25 19.82
N ALA A 120 29.37 -25.01 19.83
CA ALA A 120 28.98 -25.81 20.99
C ALA A 120 29.97 -26.94 21.29
N GLY A 121 30.56 -27.55 20.26
CA GLY A 121 31.64 -28.54 20.41
C GLY A 121 33.01 -27.94 20.78
N ALA A 122 33.18 -26.63 20.66
CA ALA A 122 34.43 -25.92 20.93
C ALA A 122 34.49 -25.23 22.30
N LEU A 123 33.48 -25.39 23.15
CA LEU A 123 33.52 -24.94 24.54
C LEU A 123 34.26 -25.99 25.40
N PRO A 124 35.50 -25.74 25.86
CA PRO A 124 36.08 -26.56 26.92
C PRO A 124 35.22 -26.37 28.17
N SER A 125 34.76 -27.49 28.74
CA SER A 125 34.14 -27.54 30.06
C SER A 125 34.95 -26.71 31.07
N PRO A 126 34.41 -25.63 31.66
CA PRO A 126 35.08 -24.91 32.72
C PRO A 126 34.83 -25.62 34.06
N SER A 127 35.19 -26.89 34.19
CA SER A 127 35.11 -27.57 35.50
C SER A 127 36.10 -28.71 35.65
N GLU A 128 37.40 -28.42 35.55
CA GLU A 128 38.42 -29.27 36.19
C GLU A 128 39.79 -28.54 36.25
N ASN A 129 39.80 -27.34 36.82
CA ASN A 129 41.06 -26.77 37.29
C ASN A 129 40.87 -26.10 38.65
N ASN A 130 40.21 -26.82 39.57
CA ASN A 130 40.12 -26.47 40.98
C ASN A 130 41.12 -27.28 41.80
N SER A 131 42.40 -27.23 41.44
CA SER A 131 43.47 -27.75 42.31
C SER A 131 44.82 -27.14 41.95
N ARG A 132 45.36 -26.35 42.90
CA ARG A 132 46.78 -25.92 43.03
C ARG A 132 47.13 -24.48 42.63
N HIS A 133 46.34 -23.50 43.06
CA HIS A 133 46.92 -22.20 43.41
C HIS A 133 46.45 -21.76 44.80
N LYS A 134 47.26 -22.08 45.81
CA LYS A 134 47.14 -21.43 47.12
C LYS A 134 47.59 -19.97 46.93
N PRO A 135 46.77 -18.96 47.25
CA PRO A 135 47.20 -17.57 47.17
C PRO A 135 48.32 -17.33 48.19
N PHE A 136 49.44 -16.79 47.73
CA PHE A 136 50.66 -16.55 48.50
C PHE A 136 50.49 -15.52 49.65
N TRP A 137 49.34 -14.84 49.69
CA TRP A 137 49.06 -13.73 50.61
C TRP A 137 48.59 -14.11 52.01
N ARG A 138 48.50 -15.40 52.37
CA ARG A 138 48.30 -15.80 53.78
C ARG A 138 49.64 -16.08 54.45
N ARG A 139 50.42 -15.02 54.70
CA ARG A 139 51.44 -15.02 55.76
C ARG A 139 50.83 -14.41 57.02
N PRO A 140 50.88 -15.09 58.18
CA PRO A 140 50.41 -14.50 59.43
C PRO A 140 51.39 -13.40 59.87
N ILE A 141 50.85 -12.20 60.14
CA ILE A 141 51.58 -11.08 60.75
C ILE A 141 51.97 -11.52 62.17
N ARG A 142 53.27 -11.63 62.44
CA ARG A 142 53.78 -11.78 63.81
C ARG A 142 53.59 -10.45 64.53
N LEU A 143 52.71 -10.43 65.53
CA LEU A 143 52.62 -9.37 66.53
C LEU A 143 53.95 -9.30 67.29
N PHE A 144 54.71 -8.21 67.10
CA PHE A 144 55.78 -7.81 68.01
C PHE A 144 55.16 -6.96 69.12
N GLY A 145 54.91 -7.56 70.28
CA GLY A 145 54.69 -6.84 71.54
C GLY A 145 56.02 -6.76 72.27
N ARG A 146 56.57 -5.55 72.41
CA ARG A 146 57.68 -5.23 73.32
C ARG A 146 57.12 -5.13 74.75
N GLY A 147 57.80 -5.78 75.69
CA GLY A 147 57.78 -5.40 77.11
C GLY A 147 58.72 -4.24 77.38
#